data_AF-A0A0J9TWR4-F1
#
_entry.id   AF-A0A0J9TWR4-F1
#
_cell.length_a   1.000
_cell.length_b   1.000
_cell.length_c   1.000
_cell.angle_alpha   90.00
_cell.angle_beta   90.00
_cell.angle_gamma   90.00
#
_symmetry.space_group_name_H-M   'P 1'
#
loop_
_entity.id
_entity.type
_entity.pdbx_description
1 polymer ?
#
loop_
_entity_poly.entity_id
_entity_poly.type
_entity_poly.pdbx_seq_one_letter_code
_entity_poly.pdbx_strand_id
1 'polypeptide(L)'
;SDLLKFYKHLDDFIISDSSPVECSEQSNQIILKICPDLRKILQKWTNVWAGYEKSTSDICQHLTYWLYGKAMECESDYYCFNWIYSMFYEFFVKASCYKYEMFDSLEIFSRVFNANTIKNKKDLYDFLNNYTDIKELLGKSTQNKTQYCTYIKYMFDMYQNMKEERRSKLTKVYNNEIAHFEKIIKDE
;
A
#
# COMPACT_ATOMS: atom_id res chain seq x y z
N SER A 1 3.68 -2.75 14.71
CA SER A 1 4.15 -2.88 13.32
C SER A 1 4.95 -1.66 12.84
N ASP A 2 6.07 -1.89 12.14
CA ASP A 2 6.83 -0.84 11.46
C ASP A 2 6.12 -0.22 10.27
N LEU A 3 5.23 -0.97 9.62
CA LEU A 3 4.42 -0.47 8.52
C LEU A 3 3.50 0.66 9.00
N LEU A 4 2.87 0.50 10.16
CA LEU A 4 2.02 1.54 10.74
C LEU A 4 2.80 2.80 11.07
N LYS A 5 4.03 2.67 11.58
CA LYS A 5 4.92 3.82 11.82
C LYS A 5 5.24 4.53 10.51
N PHE A 6 5.51 3.77 9.44
CA PHE A 6 5.77 4.32 8.11
C PHE A 6 4.57 5.11 7.56
N TYR A 7 3.36 4.52 7.59
CA TYR A 7 2.15 5.21 7.12
C TYR A 7 1.89 6.48 7.94
N LYS A 8 1.92 6.36 9.27
CA LYS A 8 1.73 7.49 10.17
C LYS A 8 2.73 8.61 9.90
N HIS A 9 3.99 8.28 9.65
CA HIS A 9 5.03 9.26 9.35
C HIS A 9 4.70 10.09 8.10
N LEU A 10 4.23 9.45 7.02
CA LEU A 10 3.79 10.15 5.81
C LEU A 10 2.56 11.00 6.05
N ASP A 11 1.57 10.47 6.78
CA ASP A 11 0.31 11.16 7.06
C ASP A 11 0.52 12.36 8.01
N ASP A 12 1.34 12.22 9.05
CA ASP A 12 1.69 13.31 9.98
C ASP A 12 2.47 14.42 9.24
N PHE A 13 3.35 14.06 8.30
CA PHE A 13 4.05 15.04 7.47
C PHE A 13 3.07 15.88 6.65
N ILE A 14 2.08 15.25 6.02
CA ILE A 14 1.02 15.93 5.25
C ILE A 14 0.29 16.97 6.11
N ILE A 15 -0.06 16.61 7.34
CA ILE A 15 -0.80 17.46 8.28
C ILE A 15 0.06 18.62 8.77
N SER A 16 1.33 18.36 9.12
CA SER A 16 2.22 19.34 9.76
C SER A 16 2.62 20.51 8.86
N ASP A 17 2.60 20.30 7.55
CA ASP A 17 3.08 21.28 6.58
C ASP A 17 1.92 21.97 5.87
N SER A 18 1.62 23.21 6.26
CA SER A 18 0.52 24.01 5.70
C SER A 18 0.88 24.74 4.40
N SER A 19 2.03 24.43 3.79
CA SER A 19 2.47 25.10 2.56
C SER A 19 1.46 24.85 1.44
N PRO A 20 0.97 25.89 0.75
CA PRO A 20 0.05 25.70 -0.37
C PRO A 20 0.79 24.99 -1.50
N VAL A 21 0.24 23.88 -1.97
CA VAL A 21 0.73 23.16 -3.15
C VAL A 21 -0.37 23.19 -4.18
N GLU A 22 -0.11 23.88 -5.29
CA GLU A 22 -1.09 24.01 -6.36
C GLU A 22 -1.12 22.75 -7.24
N CYS A 23 -2.34 22.27 -7.47
CA CYS A 23 -2.66 21.24 -8.45
C CYS A 23 -3.59 21.81 -9.53
N SER A 24 -3.39 23.10 -9.87
CA SER A 24 -4.26 23.93 -10.71
C SER A 24 -4.45 23.40 -12.14
N GLU A 25 -3.59 22.49 -12.59
CA GLU A 25 -3.71 21.78 -13.86
C GLU A 25 -4.79 20.68 -13.86
N GLN A 26 -5.34 20.32 -12.69
CA GLN A 26 -6.29 19.21 -12.52
C GLN A 26 -7.74 19.72 -12.46
N SER A 27 -8.63 19.12 -13.27
CA SER A 27 -10.06 19.44 -13.27
C SER A 27 -10.92 18.42 -12.51
N ASN A 28 -10.38 17.24 -12.22
CA ASN A 28 -11.08 16.18 -11.49
C ASN A 28 -11.09 16.48 -9.98
N GLN A 29 -12.28 16.51 -9.38
CA GLN A 29 -12.47 16.87 -7.97
C GLN A 29 -11.84 15.88 -6.99
N ILE A 30 -11.71 14.61 -7.36
CA ILE A 30 -11.05 13.60 -6.53
C ILE A 30 -9.54 13.87 -6.52
N ILE A 31 -8.96 14.09 -7.70
CA ILE A 31 -7.54 14.45 -7.82
C ILE A 31 -7.23 15.73 -7.04
N LEU A 32 -8.09 16.75 -7.12
CA LEU A 32 -7.89 18.00 -6.40
C LEU A 32 -7.81 17.82 -4.87
N LYS A 33 -8.42 16.77 -4.31
CA LYS A 33 -8.31 16.43 -2.88
C LYS A 33 -7.00 15.72 -2.55
N ILE A 34 -6.55 14.80 -3.41
CA ILE A 34 -5.41 13.91 -3.15
C ILE A 34 -4.07 14.58 -3.53
N CYS A 35 -4.10 15.42 -4.57
CA CYS A 35 -2.90 15.95 -5.19
C CYS A 35 -2.03 16.83 -4.29
N PRO A 36 -2.58 17.76 -3.49
CA PRO A 36 -1.76 18.59 -2.61
C PRO A 36 -0.88 17.75 -1.67
N ASP A 37 -1.43 16.67 -1.11
CA ASP A 37 -0.74 15.79 -0.18
C ASP A 37 0.43 15.04 -0.86
N LEU A 38 0.16 14.45 -2.03
CA LEU A 38 1.18 13.71 -2.78
C LEU A 38 2.31 14.61 -3.27
N ARG A 39 1.97 15.78 -3.82
CA ARG A 39 2.95 16.76 -4.33
C ARG A 39 3.81 17.32 -3.20
N LYS A 40 3.22 17.59 -2.03
CA LYS A 40 3.95 18.06 -0.85
C LYS A 40 5.04 17.09 -0.40
N ILE A 41 4.73 15.79 -0.32
CA ILE A 41 5.71 14.75 0.01
C ILE A 41 6.83 14.71 -1.03
N LEU A 42 6.52 14.76 -2.33
CA LEU A 42 7.51 14.71 -3.39
C LEU A 42 8.45 15.93 -3.40
N GLN A 43 7.91 17.13 -3.15
CA GLN A 43 8.68 18.37 -3.09
C GLN A 43 9.66 18.38 -1.91
N LYS A 44 9.25 17.81 -0.78
CA LYS A 44 10.02 17.79 0.47
C LYS A 44 10.60 16.41 0.79
N TRP A 45 10.78 15.57 -0.23
CA TRP A 45 11.19 14.17 -0.10
C TRP A 45 12.34 13.96 0.88
N THR A 46 13.45 14.69 0.73
CA THR A 46 14.62 14.58 1.62
C THR A 46 14.30 14.84 3.09
N ASN A 47 13.40 15.79 3.37
CA ASN A 47 12.99 16.14 4.73
C ASN A 47 12.04 15.10 5.31
N VAL A 48 11.17 14.52 4.47
CA VAL A 48 10.28 13.42 4.87
C VAL A 48 11.13 12.27 5.40
N TRP A 49 12.23 11.90 4.75
CA TRP A 49 13.01 10.73 5.17
C TRP A 49 14.17 11.04 6.12
N ALA A 50 14.30 12.29 6.58
CA ALA A 50 15.38 12.67 7.49
C ALA A 50 15.28 11.87 8.80
N GLY A 51 16.29 11.02 9.07
CA GLY A 51 16.33 10.17 10.26
C GLY A 51 15.50 8.88 10.18
N TYR A 52 14.92 8.56 9.03
CA TYR A 52 14.19 7.30 8.83
C TYR A 52 15.16 6.20 8.35
N GLU A 53 15.74 5.46 9.29
CA GLU A 53 16.70 4.39 9.01
C GLU A 53 15.98 3.09 8.61
N LYS A 54 15.68 2.95 7.31
CA LYS A 54 15.23 1.69 6.69
C LYS A 54 15.98 1.39 5.41
N SER A 55 16.02 0.11 5.04
CA SER A 55 16.57 -0.27 3.75
C SER A 55 15.70 0.32 2.62
N THR A 56 16.30 0.60 1.47
CA THR A 56 15.56 1.04 0.29
C THR A 56 14.46 0.04 -0.09
N SER A 57 14.67 -1.26 0.16
CA SER A 57 13.68 -2.31 -0.12
C SER A 57 12.42 -2.13 0.70
N ASP A 58 12.58 -1.93 2.01
CA ASP A 58 11.48 -1.76 2.94
C ASP A 58 10.72 -0.47 2.62
N ILE A 59 11.43 0.62 2.31
CA ILE A 59 10.83 1.89 1.89
C ILE A 59 9.98 1.67 0.64
N CYS A 60 10.52 1.02 -0.39
CA CYS A 60 9.81 0.80 -1.66
C CYS A 60 8.58 -0.08 -1.48
N GLN A 61 8.68 -1.14 -0.68
CA GLN A 61 7.56 -2.03 -0.41
C GLN A 61 6.47 -1.29 0.36
N HIS A 62 6.79 -0.67 1.49
CA HIS A 62 5.83 0.10 2.29
C HIS A 62 5.18 1.24 1.49
N LEU A 63 5.99 1.96 0.71
CA LEU A 63 5.52 3.05 -0.15
C LEU A 63 4.51 2.56 -1.19
N THR A 64 4.71 1.38 -1.77
CA THR A 64 3.77 0.81 -2.75
C THR A 64 2.39 0.59 -2.14
N TYR A 65 2.31 0.00 -0.95
CA TYR A 65 1.02 -0.28 -0.30
C TYR A 65 0.39 0.95 0.37
N TRP A 66 1.19 1.96 0.73
CA TRP A 66 0.66 3.28 1.10
C TRP A 66 0.01 3.96 -0.12
N LEU A 67 0.70 3.95 -1.26
CA LEU A 67 0.22 4.50 -2.52
C LEU A 67 -1.02 3.76 -3.05
N TYR A 68 -1.15 2.44 -2.83
CA TYR A 68 -2.41 1.72 -3.07
C TYR A 68 -3.58 2.25 -2.23
N GLY A 69 -3.32 2.66 -0.99
CA GLY A 69 -4.32 3.32 -0.14
C GLY A 69 -4.79 4.63 -0.77
N LYS A 70 -3.86 5.44 -1.29
CA LYS A 70 -4.19 6.67 -2.02
C LYS A 70 -4.94 6.39 -3.32
N ALA A 71 -4.59 5.32 -4.03
CA ALA A 71 -5.29 4.90 -5.24
C ALA A 71 -6.74 4.48 -4.96
N MET A 72 -7.04 3.91 -3.80
CA MET A 72 -8.41 3.56 -3.40
C MET A 72 -9.31 4.78 -3.21
N GLU A 73 -8.77 5.96 -2.91
CA GLU A 73 -9.53 7.21 -2.83
C GLU A 73 -10.09 7.64 -4.20
N CYS A 74 -9.64 7.03 -5.31
CA CYS A 74 -10.19 7.28 -6.65
C CYS A 74 -11.57 6.67 -6.91
N GLU A 75 -12.13 5.82 -6.04
CA GLU A 75 -13.48 5.26 -6.18
C GLU A 75 -13.82 4.61 -7.55
N SER A 76 -12.83 4.07 -8.28
CA SER A 76 -12.98 3.55 -9.67
C SER A 76 -13.01 4.61 -10.78
N ASP A 77 -12.76 5.88 -10.49
CA ASP A 77 -12.54 6.92 -11.49
C ASP A 77 -11.25 6.64 -12.27
N TYR A 78 -11.40 6.36 -13.57
CA TYR A 78 -10.30 6.00 -14.45
C TYR A 78 -9.26 7.12 -14.59
N TYR A 79 -9.69 8.38 -14.65
CA TYR A 79 -8.78 9.52 -14.81
C TYR A 79 -7.93 9.72 -13.54
N CYS A 80 -8.57 9.66 -12.37
CA CYS A 80 -7.92 9.66 -11.07
C CYS A 80 -6.93 8.49 -10.94
N PHE A 81 -7.33 7.27 -11.30
CA PHE A 81 -6.42 6.13 -11.27
C PHE A 81 -5.19 6.36 -12.16
N ASN A 82 -5.36 6.80 -13.40
CA ASN A 82 -4.23 7.10 -14.28
C ASN A 82 -3.31 8.18 -13.70
N TRP A 83 -3.89 9.22 -13.14
CA TRP A 83 -3.13 10.30 -12.52
C TRP A 83 -2.34 9.79 -11.30
N ILE A 84 -2.97 9.03 -10.39
CA ILE A 84 -2.28 8.44 -9.24
C ILE A 84 -1.17 7.48 -9.68
N TYR A 85 -1.41 6.64 -10.69
CA TYR A 85 -0.37 5.76 -11.23
C TYR A 85 0.80 6.54 -11.85
N SER A 86 0.57 7.73 -12.39
CA SER A 86 1.67 8.62 -12.83
C SER A 86 2.48 9.13 -11.64
N MET A 87 1.83 9.42 -10.50
CA MET A 87 2.51 9.82 -9.26
C MET A 87 3.35 8.68 -8.70
N PHE A 88 2.92 7.41 -8.78
CA PHE A 88 3.71 6.27 -8.32
C PHE A 88 5.11 6.28 -8.93
N TYR A 89 5.21 6.57 -10.23
CA TYR A 89 6.49 6.67 -10.92
C TYR A 89 7.38 7.77 -10.32
N GLU A 90 6.84 8.96 -10.05
CA GLU A 90 7.59 10.05 -9.41
C GLU A 90 8.09 9.65 -8.02
N PHE A 91 7.24 9.01 -7.22
CA PHE A 91 7.58 8.51 -5.90
C PHE A 91 8.71 7.48 -5.94
N PHE A 92 8.61 6.51 -6.83
CA PHE A 92 9.62 5.47 -6.96
C PHE A 92 10.95 5.99 -7.51
N VAL A 93 10.90 6.99 -8.37
CA VAL A 93 12.09 7.72 -8.84
C VAL A 93 12.81 8.37 -7.66
N LYS A 94 12.06 9.12 -6.83
CA LYS A 94 12.59 9.76 -5.63
C LYS A 94 13.13 8.75 -4.60
N ALA A 95 12.44 7.64 -4.42
CA ALA A 95 12.80 6.58 -3.49
C ALA A 95 13.93 5.66 -3.98
N SER A 96 14.41 5.82 -5.22
CA SER A 96 15.40 4.92 -5.83
C SER A 96 14.96 3.46 -5.88
N CYS A 97 13.67 3.21 -6.14
CA CYS A 97 13.08 1.85 -6.13
C CYS A 97 13.41 1.00 -7.36
N TYR A 98 14.27 1.48 -8.27
CA TYR A 98 14.53 0.90 -9.59
C TYR A 98 15.14 -0.51 -9.60
N LYS A 99 15.74 -0.96 -8.48
CA LYS A 99 16.51 -2.22 -8.40
C LYS A 99 15.74 -3.40 -7.80
N TYR A 100 14.55 -3.17 -7.26
CA TYR A 100 13.77 -4.25 -6.67
C TYR A 100 13.03 -4.97 -7.77
N GLU A 101 13.05 -6.29 -7.82
CA GLU A 101 12.32 -7.10 -8.82
C GLU A 101 10.80 -6.84 -8.84
N MET A 102 10.26 -6.05 -7.90
CA MET A 102 8.94 -5.39 -8.03
C MET A 102 8.84 -4.48 -9.27
N PHE A 103 9.95 -3.90 -9.70
CA PHE A 103 10.09 -3.03 -10.85
C PHE A 103 10.31 -3.77 -12.16
N ASP A 104 10.71 -5.06 -12.12
CA ASP A 104 10.91 -5.80 -13.34
C ASP A 104 9.58 -6.32 -13.88
N SER A 105 9.17 -5.68 -14.97
CA SER A 105 8.21 -6.13 -15.96
C SER A 105 6.72 -6.08 -15.59
N LEU A 106 6.02 -5.13 -16.22
CA LEU A 106 4.61 -5.23 -16.60
C LEU A 106 3.54 -5.39 -15.52
N GLU A 107 3.82 -5.65 -14.25
CA GLU A 107 2.78 -6.02 -13.26
C GLU A 107 2.35 -4.86 -12.34
N ILE A 108 3.30 -4.01 -11.91
CA ILE A 108 2.98 -2.69 -11.33
C ILE A 108 2.47 -1.74 -12.43
N PHE A 109 2.99 -1.89 -13.66
CA PHE A 109 2.60 -1.11 -14.83
C PHE A 109 1.43 -1.70 -15.62
N SER A 110 1.04 -2.96 -15.39
CA SER A 110 -0.29 -3.43 -15.77
C SER A 110 -1.23 -2.72 -14.83
N ARG A 111 -1.57 -1.49 -15.19
CA ARG A 111 -2.42 -0.59 -14.42
C ARG A 111 -3.58 -1.42 -13.90
N VAL A 112 -3.53 -1.76 -12.62
CA VAL A 112 -4.59 -2.54 -12.00
C VAL A 112 -5.70 -1.52 -11.78
N PHE A 113 -6.50 -1.28 -12.81
CA PHE A 113 -7.64 -0.38 -12.72
C PHE A 113 -8.80 -0.99 -11.90
N ASN A 114 -8.60 -2.20 -11.38
CA ASN A 114 -9.55 -2.85 -10.52
C ASN A 114 -9.30 -2.44 -9.06
N ALA A 115 -10.17 -1.58 -8.54
CA ALA A 115 -10.13 -1.10 -7.16
C ALA A 115 -10.17 -2.25 -6.13
N ASN A 116 -10.92 -3.32 -6.41
CA ASN A 116 -10.99 -4.49 -5.52
C ASN A 116 -9.65 -5.23 -5.46
N THR A 117 -8.96 -5.33 -6.59
CA THR A 117 -7.62 -5.93 -6.63
C THR A 117 -6.61 -5.12 -5.82
N ILE A 118 -6.58 -3.79 -5.99
CA ILE A 118 -5.70 -2.90 -5.21
C ILE A 118 -6.01 -3.02 -3.72
N LYS A 119 -7.30 -3.00 -3.37
CA LYS A 119 -7.75 -3.17 -1.99
C LYS A 119 -7.28 -4.49 -1.41
N ASN A 120 -7.54 -5.61 -2.10
CA ASN A 120 -7.14 -6.93 -1.61
C ASN A 120 -5.61 -7.03 -1.40
N LYS A 121 -4.82 -6.47 -2.33
CA LYS A 121 -3.35 -6.42 -2.17
C LYS A 121 -2.94 -5.69 -0.90
N LYS A 122 -3.49 -4.49 -0.70
CA LYS A 122 -3.22 -3.67 0.49
C LYS A 122 -3.67 -4.34 1.77
N ASP A 123 -4.92 -4.81 1.81
CA ASP A 123 -5.52 -5.43 2.98
C ASP A 123 -4.71 -6.66 3.45
N LEU A 124 -4.28 -7.51 2.51
CA LEU A 124 -3.46 -8.68 2.84
C LEU A 124 -2.06 -8.30 3.33
N TYR A 125 -1.43 -7.31 2.68
CA TYR A 125 -0.11 -6.83 3.10
C TYR A 125 -0.13 -6.17 4.48
N ASP A 126 -1.12 -5.30 4.73
CA ASP A 126 -1.31 -4.63 6.00
C ASP A 126 -1.64 -5.66 7.11
N PHE A 127 -2.45 -6.68 6.81
CA PHE A 127 -2.70 -7.80 7.73
C PHE A 127 -1.42 -8.52 8.13
N LEU A 128 -0.60 -8.95 7.16
CA LEU A 128 0.62 -9.71 7.42
C LEU A 128 1.64 -8.92 8.23
N ASN A 129 1.79 -7.62 7.96
CA ASN A 129 2.68 -6.74 8.73
C ASN A 129 2.21 -6.46 10.17
N ASN A 130 0.96 -6.81 10.49
CA ASN A 130 0.40 -6.67 11.84
C ASN A 130 0.04 -8.04 12.46
N TYR A 131 0.35 -9.15 11.79
CA TYR A 131 -0.14 -10.46 12.18
C TYR A 131 0.39 -10.91 13.55
N THR A 132 1.68 -10.69 13.82
CA THR A 132 2.27 -10.95 15.14
C THR A 132 1.57 -10.16 16.25
N ASP A 133 1.35 -8.86 16.04
CA ASP A 133 0.64 -7.99 16.99
C ASP A 133 -0.80 -8.49 17.23
N ILE A 134 -1.52 -8.89 16.17
CA ILE A 134 -2.87 -9.44 16.24
C ILE A 134 -2.89 -10.76 17.05
N LYS A 135 -1.92 -11.64 16.82
CA LYS A 135 -1.79 -12.94 17.50
C LYS A 135 -1.52 -12.76 19.00
N GLU A 136 -0.64 -11.83 19.36
CA GLU A 136 -0.37 -11.48 20.76
C GLU A 136 -1.62 -10.94 21.47
N LEU A 137 -2.40 -10.10 20.79
CA LEU A 137 -3.67 -9.57 21.32
C LEU A 137 -4.73 -10.66 21.49
N LEU A 138 -4.76 -11.65 20.61
CA LEU A 138 -5.64 -12.83 20.73
C LEU A 138 -5.29 -13.74 21.89
N GLY A 139 -4.00 -13.83 22.25
CA GLY A 139 -3.53 -14.60 23.41
C GLY A 139 -3.91 -13.97 24.76
N LYS A 140 -4.20 -12.66 24.76
CA LYS A 140 -4.66 -11.93 25.96
C LYS A 140 -6.17 -12.14 26.15
N SER A 141 -6.65 -12.13 27.40
CA SER A 141 -8.09 -12.17 27.72
C SER A 141 -8.75 -10.85 27.29
N THR A 142 -9.05 -10.73 25.98
CA THR A 142 -9.66 -9.55 25.39
C THR A 142 -11.14 -9.79 25.14
N GLN A 143 -11.98 -8.80 25.40
CA GLN A 143 -13.42 -8.84 25.07
C GLN A 143 -13.67 -8.93 23.55
N ASN A 144 -12.66 -8.62 22.73
CA ASN A 144 -12.77 -8.54 21.27
C ASN A 144 -12.29 -9.81 20.55
N LYS A 145 -12.04 -10.92 21.27
CA LYS A 145 -11.52 -12.16 20.68
C LYS A 145 -12.30 -12.63 19.45
N THR A 146 -13.63 -12.59 19.52
CA THR A 146 -14.50 -12.98 18.38
C THR A 146 -14.26 -12.11 17.15
N GLN A 147 -14.10 -10.79 17.33
CA GLN A 147 -13.86 -9.86 16.21
C GLN A 147 -12.52 -10.15 15.54
N TYR A 148 -11.46 -10.38 16.33
CA TYR A 148 -10.15 -10.75 15.80
C TYR A 148 -10.18 -12.09 15.06
N CYS A 149 -10.85 -13.12 15.59
CA CYS A 149 -11.00 -14.39 14.91
C CYS A 149 -11.75 -14.24 13.57
N THR A 150 -12.83 -13.45 13.55
CA THR A 150 -13.58 -13.14 12.31
C THR A 150 -12.69 -12.43 11.30
N TYR A 151 -11.89 -11.46 11.74
CA TYR A 151 -10.97 -10.72 10.88
C TYR A 151 -9.86 -11.61 10.29
N ILE A 152 -9.23 -12.47 11.11
CA ILE A 152 -8.24 -13.43 10.62
C ILE A 152 -8.87 -14.37 9.60
N LYS A 153 -10.05 -14.93 9.90
CA LYS A 153 -10.75 -15.81 8.98
C LYS A 153 -10.99 -15.12 7.63
N TYR A 154 -11.48 -13.89 7.66
CA TYR A 154 -11.68 -13.09 6.44
C TYR A 154 -10.39 -12.93 5.62
N MET A 155 -9.25 -12.67 6.27
CA MET A 155 -7.96 -12.55 5.57
C MET A 155 -7.47 -13.87 4.97
N PHE A 156 -7.67 -14.99 5.66
CA PHE A 156 -7.37 -16.31 5.11
C PHE A 156 -8.27 -16.68 3.93
N ASP A 157 -9.57 -16.37 4.01
CA ASP A 157 -10.52 -16.57 2.90
C ASP A 157 -10.12 -15.71 1.68
N MET A 158 -9.73 -14.45 1.91
CA MET A 158 -9.20 -13.57 0.86
C MET A 158 -7.95 -14.16 0.19
N TYR A 159 -7.00 -14.66 0.99
CA TYR A 159 -5.79 -15.33 0.46
C TYR A 159 -6.15 -16.55 -0.40
N GLN A 160 -7.11 -17.38 0.01
CA GLN A 160 -7.53 -18.53 -0.82
C GLN A 160 -8.11 -18.06 -2.16
N ASN A 161 -8.96 -17.02 -2.15
CA ASN A 161 -9.50 -16.46 -3.40
C ASN A 161 -8.37 -15.97 -4.32
N MET A 162 -7.36 -15.27 -3.79
CA MET A 162 -6.19 -14.85 -4.58
C MET A 162 -5.42 -16.05 -5.17
N LYS A 163 -5.29 -17.16 -4.44
CA LYS A 163 -4.65 -18.38 -4.97
C LYS A 163 -5.44 -19.00 -6.12
N GLU A 164 -6.76 -19.08 -6.00
CA GLU A 164 -7.61 -19.61 -7.07
C GLU A 164 -7.55 -18.72 -8.31
N GLU A 165 -7.59 -17.39 -8.13
CA GLU A 165 -7.39 -16.43 -9.22
C GLU A 165 -6.03 -16.63 -9.90
N ARG A 166 -4.94 -16.82 -9.14
CA ARG A 166 -3.62 -17.14 -9.71
C ARG A 166 -3.60 -18.48 -10.45
N ARG A 167 -4.26 -19.52 -9.91
CA ARG A 167 -4.33 -20.87 -10.52
C ARG A 167 -5.07 -20.88 -11.85
N SER A 168 -6.01 -19.95 -12.05
CA SER A 168 -6.66 -19.77 -13.35
C SER A 168 -5.66 -19.41 -14.47
N LYS A 169 -4.40 -19.03 -14.12
CA LYS A 169 -3.32 -18.56 -15.01
C LYS A 169 -3.69 -17.33 -15.85
N LEU A 170 -4.85 -16.74 -15.61
CA LEU A 170 -5.32 -15.54 -16.32
C LEU A 170 -4.55 -14.29 -15.88
N THR A 171 -4.06 -14.28 -14.65
CA THR A 171 -3.31 -13.15 -14.10
C THR A 171 -2.21 -13.65 -13.14
N LYS A 172 -1.12 -12.90 -13.04
CA LYS A 172 -0.06 -13.08 -12.04
C LYS A 172 -0.18 -12.09 -10.87
N VAL A 173 -1.29 -11.34 -10.86
CA VAL A 173 -1.47 -10.10 -10.12
C VAL A 173 -1.19 -10.24 -8.62
N TYR A 174 -1.50 -11.37 -7.97
CA TYR A 174 -1.27 -11.55 -6.54
C TYR A 174 0.01 -12.33 -6.17
N ASN A 175 0.95 -12.51 -7.10
CA ASN A 175 2.14 -13.36 -6.85
C ASN A 175 2.94 -12.90 -5.63
N ASN A 176 3.21 -11.60 -5.53
CA ASN A 176 3.99 -11.03 -4.44
C ASN A 176 3.28 -11.19 -3.09
N GLU A 177 1.97 -10.93 -3.06
CA GLU A 177 1.18 -11.03 -1.83
C GLU A 177 1.03 -12.49 -1.37
N ILE A 178 0.81 -13.43 -2.30
CA ILE A 178 0.75 -14.86 -1.99
C ILE A 178 2.10 -15.36 -1.47
N ALA A 179 3.20 -14.97 -2.12
CA ALA A 179 4.54 -15.36 -1.68
C ALA A 179 4.86 -14.80 -0.29
N HIS A 180 4.50 -13.54 -0.02
CA HIS A 180 4.68 -12.92 1.28
C HIS A 180 3.84 -13.60 2.37
N PHE A 181 2.57 -13.91 2.09
CA PHE A 181 1.70 -14.64 3.00
C PHE A 181 2.28 -16.01 3.36
N GLU A 182 2.68 -16.78 2.35
CA GLU A 182 3.25 -18.11 2.57
C GLU A 182 4.55 -18.06 3.37
N LYS A 183 5.38 -17.04 3.18
CA LYS A 183 6.59 -16.86 3.99
C LYS A 183 6.24 -16.61 5.46
N ILE A 184 5.42 -15.60 5.73
CA ILE A 184 5.06 -15.21 7.11
C ILE A 184 4.34 -16.33 7.86
N ILE A 185 3.41 -17.05 7.22
CA ILE A 185 2.62 -18.09 7.88
C ILE A 185 3.39 -19.43 8.01
N LYS A 186 4.33 -19.74 7.10
CA LYS A 186 5.16 -20.97 7.23
C LYS A 186 6.29 -20.81 8.24
N ASP A 187 6.76 -19.58 8.48
CA ASP A 187 7.81 -19.27 9.45
C ASP A 187 7.27 -19.22 10.91
N GLU A 188 5.96 -19.43 11.12
CA GLU A 188 5.29 -19.57 12.43
C GLU A 188 5.03 -21.02 12.85
#